data_AF-A0A8T4KJA0-F1
#
_entry.id   AF-A0A8T4KJA0-F1
#
_cell.length_a   1.000
_cell.length_b   1.000
_cell.length_c   1.000
_cell.angle_alpha   90.00
_cell.angle_beta   90.00
_cell.angle_gamma   90.00
#
_symmetry.space_group_name_H-M   'P 1'
#
loop_
_entity.id
_entity.type
_entity.pdbx_description
1 polymer ?
#
loop_
_entity_poly.entity_id
_entity_poly.type
_entity_poly.pdbx_seq_one_letter_code
_entity_poly.pdbx_strand_id
1 'polypeptide(L)'
;MIKKPEQKKEELVTIDSKDIMPNVEKLKKQVIDKYKERIKCIVIMGSVARGEFQQKSDVDLFVVIDDTDKPIEMDEKARIDSDIVKMAQDISLAISVQPLYTLTEFMDFARVAHPIIYNFIKEGKAIYDTGFFTPFKRLLEMGKIPATREAVESYMDGAPKKIMRAKTVKLLMLAEDCYYAILNTAQAVLMFMGLEPPVPNKAHDEVIKYLVEPGILEQKYADWLRDIIEVRKKIEHKELMDVTGAFVDEWIDKSDEFINKMYDLLSILETRKKEKVLERTYDVMRKAAISALSSLKKMPEDEKKVSETFKREIVDKHMVDGYYWDMWKKIEIMKDLADKHKVDKLDEKEVYRMREYVRNLIRDLSRAIKEDKN
;
A
#
# COMPACT_ATOMS: atom_id res chain seq x y z
N MET A 1 -13.47 -13.24 88.43
CA MET A 1 -13.41 -11.93 87.76
C MET A 1 -11.96 -11.63 87.43
N ILE A 2 -11.56 -11.82 86.16
CA ILE A 2 -10.21 -11.49 85.68
C ILE A 2 -10.39 -10.25 84.80
N LYS A 3 -9.83 -9.10 85.23
CA LYS A 3 -9.84 -7.85 84.45
C LYS A 3 -8.97 -8.05 83.21
N LYS A 4 -9.54 -7.87 82.02
CA LYS A 4 -8.78 -7.70 80.77
C LYS A 4 -7.97 -6.39 80.84
N PRO A 5 -6.76 -6.33 80.27
CA PRO A 5 -5.96 -5.11 80.26
C PRO A 5 -6.62 -4.06 79.34
N GLU A 6 -6.60 -2.80 79.76
CA GLU A 6 -6.99 -1.66 78.93
C GLU A 6 -6.07 -1.56 77.70
N GLN A 7 -6.66 -1.74 76.51
CA GLN A 7 -6.03 -1.31 75.26
C GLN A 7 -5.98 0.22 75.25
N LYS A 8 -4.77 0.79 75.24
CA LYS A 8 -4.54 2.20 74.95
C LYS A 8 -5.19 2.54 73.61
N LYS A 9 -6.12 3.50 73.60
CA LYS A 9 -6.66 4.11 72.39
C LYS A 9 -5.50 4.80 71.64
N GLU A 10 -5.21 4.38 70.42
CA GLU A 10 -4.40 5.16 69.49
C GLU A 10 -5.12 6.49 69.23
N GLU A 11 -4.48 7.61 69.56
CA GLU A 11 -4.99 8.95 69.25
C GLU A 11 -5.01 9.13 67.73
N LEU A 12 -6.21 9.29 67.17
CA LEU A 12 -6.40 9.59 65.75
C LEU A 12 -5.84 10.97 65.43
N VAL A 13 -4.75 11.00 64.64
CA VAL A 13 -4.09 12.23 64.20
C VAL A 13 -4.92 12.90 63.10
N THR A 14 -5.24 14.18 63.27
CA THR A 14 -5.94 14.99 62.26
C THR A 14 -4.96 15.91 61.54
N ILE A 15 -5.04 16.01 60.21
CA ILE A 15 -4.19 16.91 59.41
C ILE A 15 -5.05 17.88 58.57
N ASP A 16 -4.62 19.15 58.49
CA ASP A 16 -5.24 20.14 57.60
C ASP A 16 -4.85 19.84 56.15
N SER A 17 -5.80 19.94 55.22
CA SER A 17 -5.56 19.72 53.79
C SER A 17 -4.50 20.66 53.20
N LYS A 18 -4.34 21.85 53.79
CA LYS A 18 -3.30 22.82 53.41
C LYS A 18 -1.89 22.35 53.73
N ASP A 19 -1.72 21.48 54.73
CA ASP A 19 -0.41 21.03 55.21
C ASP A 19 0.08 19.76 54.48
N ILE A 20 -0.78 19.07 53.73
CA ILE A 20 -0.44 17.84 53.00
C ILE A 20 0.70 18.08 52.03
N MET A 21 0.51 18.98 51.06
CA MET A 21 1.51 19.20 50.01
C MET A 21 2.83 19.76 50.57
N PRO A 22 2.85 20.73 51.51
CA PRO A 22 4.08 21.15 52.18
C PRO A 22 4.83 20.00 52.88
N ASN A 23 4.12 19.11 53.59
CA ASN A 23 4.74 17.98 54.29
C ASN A 23 5.30 16.95 53.30
N VAL A 24 4.56 16.66 52.22
CA VAL A 24 4.98 15.76 51.16
C VAL A 24 6.20 16.32 50.40
N GLU A 25 6.23 17.62 50.13
CA GLU A 25 7.37 18.31 49.52
C GLU A 25 8.61 18.27 50.42
N LYS A 26 8.44 18.40 51.74
CA LYS A 26 9.52 18.26 52.72
C LYS A 26 10.08 16.84 52.73
N LEU A 27 9.21 15.81 52.71
CA LEU A 27 9.62 14.41 52.65
C LEU A 27 10.37 14.12 51.35
N LYS A 28 9.81 14.56 50.21
CA LYS A 28 10.43 14.44 48.89
C LYS A 28 11.87 14.99 48.92
N LYS A 29 12.06 16.19 49.46
CA LYS A 29 13.39 16.80 49.57
C LYS A 29 14.34 15.98 50.43
N GLN A 30 13.92 15.52 51.62
CA GLN A 30 14.78 14.71 52.49
C GLN A 30 15.21 13.38 51.84
N VAL A 31 14.26 12.70 51.18
CA VAL A 31 14.52 11.43 50.49
C VAL A 31 15.49 11.63 49.32
N ILE A 32 15.27 12.67 48.49
CA ILE A 32 16.15 12.98 47.35
C ILE A 32 17.53 13.45 47.82
N ASP A 33 17.63 14.30 48.85
CA ASP A 33 18.93 14.79 49.33
C ASP A 33 19.82 13.63 49.85
N LYS A 34 19.21 12.62 50.48
CA LYS A 34 19.93 11.46 51.03
C LYS A 34 20.25 10.39 49.98
N TYR A 35 19.26 10.02 49.15
CA TYR A 35 19.37 8.89 48.22
C TYR A 35 19.66 9.30 46.77
N LYS A 36 19.58 10.60 46.47
CA LYS A 36 19.97 11.23 45.21
C LYS A 36 19.32 10.55 44.01
N GLU A 37 20.10 10.34 42.96
CA GLU A 37 19.68 9.82 41.66
C GLU A 37 19.23 8.34 41.69
N ARG A 38 19.41 7.65 42.82
CA ARG A 38 18.87 6.30 42.98
C ARG A 38 17.34 6.33 43.07
N ILE A 39 16.73 7.40 43.56
CA ILE A 39 15.26 7.49 43.59
C ILE A 39 14.75 7.73 42.17
N LYS A 40 13.87 6.87 41.67
CA LYS A 40 13.29 6.99 40.32
C LYS A 40 11.95 7.71 40.32
N CYS A 41 11.12 7.46 41.32
CA CYS A 41 9.91 8.22 41.54
C CYS A 41 9.48 8.22 43.00
N ILE A 42 8.71 9.25 43.36
CA ILE A 42 7.92 9.33 44.57
C ILE A 42 6.51 9.70 44.12
N VAL A 43 5.53 8.91 44.54
CA VAL A 43 4.17 8.97 44.00
C VAL A 43 3.18 9.00 45.15
N ILE A 44 2.28 9.99 45.14
CA ILE A 44 1.14 10.05 46.04
C ILE A 44 0.04 9.14 45.50
N MET A 45 -0.60 8.41 46.41
CA MET A 45 -1.70 7.49 46.18
C MET A 45 -2.96 7.89 46.97
N GLY A 46 -3.97 7.03 46.92
CA GLY A 46 -5.10 7.08 47.85
C GLY A 46 -6.02 8.28 47.66
N SER A 47 -6.68 8.68 48.75
CA SER A 47 -7.70 9.73 48.74
C SER A 47 -7.14 11.09 48.30
N VAL A 48 -5.88 11.38 48.59
CA VAL A 48 -5.19 12.60 48.12
C VAL A 48 -5.07 12.59 46.60
N ALA A 49 -4.64 11.48 46.00
CA ALA A 49 -4.53 11.37 44.54
C ALA A 49 -5.90 11.46 43.86
N ARG A 50 -6.95 10.89 44.46
CA ARG A 50 -8.34 10.93 43.94
C ARG A 50 -9.09 12.23 44.21
N GLY A 51 -8.60 13.10 45.10
CA GLY A 51 -9.30 14.32 45.50
C GLY A 51 -10.43 14.09 46.51
N GLU A 52 -10.41 12.96 47.21
CA GLU A 52 -11.42 12.50 48.18
C GLU A 52 -10.91 12.62 49.63
N PHE A 53 -9.89 13.45 49.87
CA PHE A 53 -9.23 13.56 51.16
C PHE A 53 -10.16 14.07 52.26
N GLN A 54 -10.11 13.43 53.43
CA GLN A 54 -10.78 13.87 54.66
C GLN A 54 -9.72 14.16 55.73
N GLN A 55 -10.01 15.01 56.72
CA GLN A 55 -9.02 15.37 57.77
C GLN A 55 -8.44 14.20 58.58
N LYS A 56 -9.09 13.03 58.53
CA LYS A 56 -8.66 11.78 59.17
C LYS A 56 -8.05 10.78 58.18
N SER A 57 -7.90 11.16 56.91
CA SER A 57 -7.30 10.31 55.89
C SER A 57 -5.78 10.35 56.01
N ASP A 58 -5.16 9.20 55.76
CA ASP A 58 -3.72 9.11 55.59
C ASP A 58 -3.30 9.65 54.21
N VAL A 59 -2.04 10.06 54.13
CA VAL A 59 -1.38 10.46 52.88
C VAL A 59 -0.49 9.30 52.45
N ASP A 60 -1.04 8.44 51.58
CA ASP A 60 -0.33 7.28 51.06
C ASP A 60 0.72 7.69 50.01
N LEU A 61 1.97 7.23 50.19
CA LEU A 61 3.04 7.39 49.22
C LEU A 61 3.76 6.07 48.98
N PHE A 62 4.33 5.90 47.80
CA PHE A 62 5.37 4.88 47.58
C PHE A 62 6.57 5.51 46.89
N VAL A 63 7.71 4.84 47.06
CA VAL A 63 9.00 5.25 46.49
C VAL A 63 9.54 4.10 45.65
N VAL A 64 10.10 4.43 44.48
CA VAL A 64 10.85 3.48 43.66
C VAL A 64 12.32 3.85 43.64
N ILE A 65 13.19 2.89 43.91
CA ILE A 65 14.65 3.04 43.90
C ILE A 65 15.29 2.19 42.80
N ASP A 66 16.37 2.71 42.20
CA ASP A 66 17.15 2.03 41.18
C ASP A 66 18.12 1.01 41.78
N ASP A 67 17.88 -0.25 41.45
CA ASP A 67 18.71 -1.41 41.75
C ASP A 67 19.42 -1.97 40.51
N THR A 68 19.27 -1.34 39.33
CA THR A 68 19.80 -1.86 38.06
C THR A 68 21.26 -1.50 37.80
N ASP A 69 21.72 -0.34 38.28
CA ASP A 69 23.15 0.02 38.27
C ASP A 69 23.91 -0.73 39.38
N LYS A 70 23.32 -0.78 40.58
CA LYS A 70 23.86 -1.49 41.75
C LYS A 70 22.74 -2.25 42.45
N PRO A 71 22.83 -3.60 42.49
CA PRO A 71 21.87 -4.41 43.23
C PRO A 71 21.71 -3.94 44.66
N ILE A 72 20.48 -3.97 45.16
CA ILE A 72 20.15 -3.64 46.54
C ILE A 72 19.86 -4.96 47.25
N GLU A 73 20.73 -5.32 48.18
CA GLU A 73 20.52 -6.49 49.05
C GLU A 73 19.32 -6.27 49.99
N MET A 74 18.71 -7.36 50.45
CA MET A 74 17.49 -7.30 51.27
C MET A 74 17.68 -6.46 52.54
N ASP A 75 18.82 -6.59 53.22
CA ASP A 75 19.13 -5.82 54.43
C ASP A 75 19.35 -4.33 54.12
N GLU A 76 19.95 -4.00 52.96
CA GLU A 76 20.08 -2.62 52.52
C GLU A 76 18.71 -2.02 52.22
N LYS A 77 17.85 -2.76 51.49
CA LYS A 77 16.48 -2.36 51.18
C LYS A 77 15.68 -2.07 52.45
N ALA A 78 15.71 -2.98 53.42
CA ALA A 78 15.00 -2.84 54.69
C ALA A 78 15.49 -1.62 55.50
N ARG A 79 16.80 -1.35 55.48
CA ARG A 79 17.37 -0.15 56.12
C ARG A 79 16.90 1.13 55.45
N ILE A 80 16.88 1.17 54.12
CA ILE A 80 16.41 2.34 53.35
C ILE A 80 14.92 2.57 53.61
N ASP A 81 14.12 1.51 53.56
CA ASP A 81 12.69 1.54 53.83
C ASP A 81 12.39 2.11 55.23
N SER A 82 13.02 1.56 56.26
CA SER A 82 12.86 2.04 57.65
C SER A 82 13.27 3.49 57.83
N ASP A 83 14.32 3.93 57.13
CA ASP A 83 14.79 5.31 57.18
C ASP A 83 13.81 6.28 56.51
N ILE A 84 13.22 5.92 55.37
CA ILE A 84 12.18 6.73 54.71
C ILE A 84 10.91 6.81 55.58
N VAL A 85 10.49 5.69 56.17
CA VAL A 85 9.35 5.66 57.11
C VAL A 85 9.59 6.57 58.30
N LYS A 86 10.81 6.56 58.86
CA LYS A 86 11.18 7.45 59.97
C LYS A 86 11.15 8.92 59.56
N MET A 87 11.69 9.27 58.39
CA MET A 87 11.60 10.65 57.86
C MET A 87 10.16 11.11 57.72
N ALA A 88 9.26 10.24 57.24
CA ALA A 88 7.85 10.54 57.12
C ALA A 88 7.21 10.82 58.49
N GLN A 89 7.46 9.95 59.47
CA GLN A 89 6.94 10.09 60.85
C GLN A 89 7.46 11.36 61.54
N ASP A 90 8.73 11.73 61.34
CA ASP A 90 9.33 12.96 61.88
C ASP A 90 8.70 14.23 61.27
N ILE A 91 8.09 14.12 60.08
CA ILE A 91 7.38 15.22 59.42
C ILE A 91 5.90 15.26 59.82
N SER A 92 5.21 14.13 59.71
CA SER A 92 3.80 14.00 60.04
C SER A 92 3.39 12.54 60.19
N LEU A 93 2.72 12.21 61.29
CA LEU A 93 2.15 10.88 61.53
C LEU A 93 1.02 10.52 60.54
N ALA A 94 0.48 11.48 59.80
CA ALA A 94 -0.54 11.22 58.77
C ALA A 94 0.08 10.75 57.44
N ILE A 95 1.40 10.81 57.27
CA ILE A 95 2.06 10.29 56.06
C ILE A 95 2.31 8.79 56.22
N SER A 96 1.71 8.01 55.33
CA SER A 96 1.87 6.56 55.26
C SER A 96 2.73 6.21 54.05
N VAL A 97 3.93 5.69 54.27
CA VAL A 97 4.82 5.24 53.20
C VAL A 97 4.65 3.74 53.03
N GLN A 98 4.20 3.32 51.85
CA GLN A 98 4.15 1.93 51.42
C GLN A 98 5.57 1.37 51.27
N PRO A 99 5.76 0.04 51.39
CA PRO A 99 7.07 -0.57 51.26
C PRO A 99 7.83 -0.10 50.02
N LEU A 100 9.12 0.16 50.18
CA LEU A 100 10.03 0.53 49.10
C LEU A 100 9.98 -0.52 47.99
N TYR A 101 9.80 -0.08 46.74
CA TYR A 101 9.93 -0.94 45.57
C TYR A 101 11.26 -0.65 44.89
N THR A 102 11.99 -1.70 44.53
CA THR A 102 13.08 -1.58 43.56
C THR A 102 12.53 -1.42 42.15
N LEU A 103 13.35 -0.94 41.23
CA LEU A 103 12.97 -0.74 39.84
C LEU A 103 12.59 -2.06 39.18
N THR A 104 13.37 -3.11 39.45
CA THR A 104 13.12 -4.46 38.95
C THR A 104 11.83 -5.06 39.52
N GLU A 105 11.58 -4.96 40.84
CA GLU A 105 10.33 -5.43 41.46
C GLU A 105 9.11 -4.72 40.88
N PHE A 106 9.17 -3.39 40.74
CA PHE A 106 8.06 -2.62 40.15
C PHE A 106 7.78 -3.09 38.73
N MET A 107 8.83 -3.30 37.92
CA MET A 107 8.69 -3.77 36.54
C MET A 107 8.12 -5.19 36.47
N ASP A 108 8.57 -6.12 37.32
CA ASP A 108 8.06 -7.49 37.42
C ASP A 108 6.56 -7.50 37.70
N PHE A 109 6.13 -6.70 38.68
CA PHE A 109 4.74 -6.57 39.05
C PHE A 109 3.89 -5.83 38.00
N ALA A 110 4.43 -4.76 37.40
CA ALA A 110 3.73 -4.02 36.35
C ALA A 110 3.46 -4.91 35.13
N ARG A 111 4.43 -5.76 34.74
CA ARG A 111 4.31 -6.66 33.59
C ARG A 111 3.18 -7.68 33.73
N VAL A 112 2.89 -8.13 34.95
CA VAL A 112 1.83 -9.10 35.25
C VAL A 112 0.55 -8.44 35.78
N ALA A 113 0.47 -7.10 35.71
CA ALA A 113 -0.64 -6.33 36.26
C ALA A 113 -0.96 -6.70 37.71
N HIS A 114 0.07 -6.87 38.54
CA HIS A 114 -0.12 -7.18 39.96
C HIS A 114 -1.06 -6.14 40.59
N PRO A 115 -2.12 -6.55 41.33
CA PRO A 115 -3.21 -5.65 41.72
C PRO A 115 -2.75 -4.36 42.44
N ILE A 116 -1.70 -4.47 43.26
CA ILE A 116 -1.13 -3.34 43.98
C ILE A 116 -0.48 -2.34 43.01
N ILE A 117 0.47 -2.79 42.19
CA ILE A 117 1.18 -1.92 41.24
C ILE A 117 0.25 -1.39 40.16
N TYR A 118 -0.74 -2.18 39.74
CA TYR A 118 -1.78 -1.71 38.83
C TYR A 118 -2.55 -0.52 39.42
N ASN A 119 -3.01 -0.61 40.67
CA ASN A 119 -3.69 0.51 41.35
C ASN A 119 -2.74 1.70 41.52
N PHE A 120 -1.46 1.44 41.80
CA PHE A 120 -0.43 2.48 41.89
C PHE A 120 -0.30 3.27 40.59
N ILE A 121 -0.11 2.59 39.46
CA ILE A 121 0.00 3.22 38.15
C ILE A 121 -1.29 3.97 37.79
N LYS A 122 -2.45 3.34 38.05
CA LYS A 122 -3.76 3.88 37.69
C LYS A 122 -4.07 5.18 38.44
N GLU A 123 -4.02 5.15 39.76
CA GLU A 123 -4.48 6.28 40.59
C GLU A 123 -3.35 7.26 40.93
N GLY A 124 -2.10 6.80 40.89
CA GLY A 124 -0.96 7.56 41.41
C GLY A 124 -0.69 8.87 40.69
N LYS A 125 -0.26 9.85 41.48
CA LYS A 125 0.23 11.15 41.01
C LYS A 125 1.67 11.32 41.45
N ALA A 126 2.58 11.32 40.48
CA ALA A 126 4.00 11.53 40.76
C ALA A 126 4.25 12.96 41.24
N ILE A 127 4.93 13.09 42.39
CA ILE A 127 5.48 14.37 42.88
C ILE A 127 6.97 14.51 42.54
N TYR A 128 7.60 13.38 42.22
CA TYR A 128 8.93 13.27 41.69
C TYR A 128 8.96 12.09 40.72
N ASP A 129 9.46 12.32 39.52
CA ASP A 129 9.61 11.28 38.52
C ASP A 129 10.78 11.63 37.61
N THR A 130 11.69 10.68 37.43
CA THR A 130 12.84 10.78 36.52
C THR A 130 12.49 10.46 35.07
N GLY A 131 11.19 10.26 34.79
CA GLY A 131 10.68 9.78 33.50
C GLY A 131 10.44 8.27 33.50
N PHE A 132 10.33 7.65 34.68
CA PHE A 132 10.05 6.23 34.84
C PHE A 132 8.55 5.97 35.00
N PHE A 133 7.88 6.62 35.95
CA PHE A 133 6.52 6.26 36.35
C PHE A 133 5.45 6.78 35.38
N THR A 134 5.60 8.02 34.90
CA THR A 134 4.63 8.66 34.01
C THR A 134 4.44 7.88 32.70
N PRO A 135 5.51 7.36 32.05
CA PRO A 135 5.36 6.43 30.94
C PRO A 135 4.53 5.18 31.25
N PHE A 136 4.70 4.54 32.42
CA PHE A 136 3.87 3.38 32.79
C PHE A 136 2.39 3.74 32.89
N LYS A 137 2.06 4.92 33.42
CA LYS A 137 0.69 5.42 33.47
C LYS A 137 0.10 5.59 32.07
N ARG A 138 0.85 6.22 31.15
CA ARG A 138 0.43 6.35 29.75
C ARG A 138 0.29 5.00 29.05
N LEU A 139 1.20 4.06 29.29
CA LEU A 139 1.13 2.71 28.75
C LEU A 139 -0.10 1.96 29.26
N LEU A 140 -0.47 2.15 30.53
CA LEU A 140 -1.71 1.61 31.08
C LEU A 140 -2.93 2.19 30.34
N GLU A 141 -3.01 3.52 30.22
CA GLU A 141 -4.10 4.22 29.52
C GLU A 141 -4.22 3.80 28.05
N MET A 142 -3.11 3.48 27.39
CA MET A 142 -3.07 2.96 26.02
C MET A 142 -3.43 1.46 25.91
N GLY A 143 -3.72 0.80 27.04
CA GLY A 143 -4.00 -0.64 27.10
C GLY A 143 -2.78 -1.52 26.76
N LYS A 144 -1.56 -1.03 27.02
CA LYS A 144 -0.30 -1.75 26.72
C LYS A 144 0.17 -2.65 27.84
N ILE A 145 -0.40 -2.51 29.05
CA ILE A 145 -0.15 -3.43 30.16
C ILE A 145 -1.13 -4.61 30.02
N PRO A 146 -0.66 -5.86 29.85
CA PRO A 146 -1.53 -7.02 29.68
C PRO A 146 -2.45 -7.25 30.89
N ALA A 147 -3.55 -7.97 30.66
CA ALA A 147 -4.49 -8.37 31.72
C ALA A 147 -5.18 -7.21 32.48
N THR A 148 -5.14 -5.98 31.96
CA THR A 148 -5.89 -4.85 32.52
C THR A 148 -7.19 -4.59 31.78
N ARG A 149 -8.11 -3.83 32.40
CA ARG A 149 -9.36 -3.41 31.78
C ARG A 149 -9.09 -2.55 30.52
N GLU A 150 -8.11 -1.68 30.58
CA GLU A 150 -7.70 -0.80 29.49
C GLU A 150 -7.18 -1.61 28.29
N ALA A 151 -6.44 -2.70 28.56
CA ALA A 151 -6.04 -3.63 27.49
C ALA A 151 -7.25 -4.32 26.87
N VAL A 152 -8.18 -4.83 27.68
CA VAL A 152 -9.42 -5.45 27.19
C VAL A 152 -10.21 -4.47 26.32
N GLU A 153 -10.42 -3.24 26.79
CA GLU A 153 -11.10 -2.17 26.04
C GLU A 153 -10.37 -1.86 24.73
N SER A 154 -9.04 -1.76 24.74
CA SER A 154 -8.23 -1.55 23.54
C SER A 154 -8.42 -2.65 22.48
N TYR A 155 -8.42 -3.92 22.90
CA TYR A 155 -8.69 -5.05 21.99
C TYR A 155 -10.12 -5.01 21.45
N MET A 156 -11.10 -4.74 22.31
CA MET A 156 -12.51 -4.68 21.94
C MET A 156 -12.81 -3.53 20.96
N ASP A 157 -12.23 -2.34 21.18
CA ASP A 157 -12.36 -1.19 20.29
C ASP A 157 -11.69 -1.40 18.93
N GLY A 158 -10.66 -2.25 18.88
CA GLY A 158 -9.98 -2.63 17.66
C GLY A 158 -10.81 -3.55 16.76
N ALA A 159 -11.64 -4.43 17.34
CA ALA A 159 -12.32 -5.49 16.59
C ALA A 159 -13.32 -4.96 15.54
N PRO A 160 -14.25 -4.03 15.85
CA PRO A 160 -15.16 -3.47 14.84
C PRO A 160 -14.44 -2.77 13.70
N LYS A 161 -13.31 -2.10 13.98
CA LYS A 161 -12.49 -1.43 12.95
C LYS A 161 -11.91 -2.43 11.95
N LYS A 162 -11.55 -3.64 12.39
CA LYS A 162 -11.08 -4.72 11.49
C LYS A 162 -12.20 -5.22 10.58
N ILE A 163 -13.42 -5.39 11.11
CA ILE A 163 -14.58 -5.76 10.30
C ILE A 163 -14.94 -4.65 9.31
N MET A 164 -14.92 -3.39 9.73
CA MET A 164 -15.13 -2.24 8.84
C MET A 164 -14.09 -2.22 7.72
N ARG A 165 -12.80 -2.44 8.03
CA ARG A 165 -11.75 -2.57 7.01
C ARG A 165 -12.07 -3.66 6.00
N ALA A 166 -12.49 -4.85 6.45
CA ALA A 166 -12.85 -5.94 5.53
C ALA A 166 -14.00 -5.55 4.58
N LYS A 167 -15.00 -4.81 5.09
CA LYS A 167 -16.08 -4.26 4.26
C LYS A 167 -15.58 -3.22 3.25
N THR A 168 -14.71 -2.30 3.69
CA THR A 168 -14.11 -1.29 2.82
C THR A 168 -13.26 -1.93 1.72
N VAL A 169 -12.48 -2.98 2.03
CA VAL A 169 -11.64 -3.67 1.02
C VAL A 169 -12.51 -4.24 -0.10
N LYS A 170 -13.67 -4.84 0.19
CA LYS A 170 -14.59 -5.31 -0.86
C LYS A 170 -15.02 -4.18 -1.81
N LEU A 171 -15.29 -2.99 -1.29
CA LEU A 171 -15.66 -1.84 -2.13
C LEU A 171 -14.48 -1.35 -2.97
N LEU A 172 -13.27 -1.33 -2.41
CA LEU A 172 -12.05 -0.95 -3.14
C LEU A 172 -11.73 -1.92 -4.29
N MET A 173 -11.89 -3.22 -4.06
CA MET A 173 -11.72 -4.23 -5.12
C MET A 173 -12.63 -3.98 -6.34
N LEU A 174 -13.82 -3.41 -6.12
CA LEU A 174 -14.73 -3.03 -7.20
C LEU A 174 -14.37 -1.68 -7.82
N ALA A 175 -14.24 -0.65 -6.99
CA ALA A 175 -14.12 0.75 -7.42
C ALA A 175 -12.74 1.13 -7.98
N GLU A 176 -11.69 0.43 -7.54
CA GLU A 176 -10.31 0.66 -7.97
C GLU A 176 -9.85 -0.50 -8.86
N ASP A 177 -9.84 -1.73 -8.35
CA ASP A 177 -9.16 -2.83 -9.04
C ASP A 177 -9.93 -3.31 -10.29
N CYS A 178 -11.17 -3.82 -10.12
CA CYS A 178 -11.98 -4.33 -11.24
C CYS A 178 -12.32 -3.23 -12.25
N TYR A 179 -12.71 -2.05 -11.74
CA TYR A 179 -13.04 -0.90 -12.57
C TYR A 179 -11.89 -0.48 -13.49
N TYR A 180 -10.68 -0.24 -12.95
CA TYR A 180 -9.56 0.20 -13.79
C TYR A 180 -9.05 -0.91 -14.68
N ALA A 181 -9.14 -2.18 -14.27
CA ALA A 181 -8.78 -3.30 -15.12
C ALA A 181 -9.63 -3.36 -16.40
N ILE A 182 -10.95 -3.23 -16.27
CA ILE A 182 -11.88 -3.20 -17.41
C ILE A 182 -11.71 -1.91 -18.23
N LEU A 183 -11.70 -0.75 -17.58
CA LEU A 183 -11.63 0.53 -18.29
C LEU A 183 -10.32 0.69 -19.07
N ASN A 184 -9.17 0.41 -18.44
CA ASN A 184 -7.87 0.67 -19.06
C ASN A 184 -7.61 -0.27 -20.24
N THR A 185 -8.06 -1.53 -20.16
CA THR A 185 -7.90 -2.48 -21.27
C THR A 185 -8.79 -2.10 -22.47
N ALA A 186 -10.01 -1.64 -22.23
CA ALA A 186 -10.87 -1.07 -23.28
C ALA A 186 -10.23 0.16 -23.94
N GLN A 187 -9.72 1.10 -23.13
CA GLN A 187 -9.01 2.29 -23.63
C GLN A 187 -7.77 1.92 -24.43
N ALA A 188 -6.99 0.93 -24.00
CA ALA A 188 -5.79 0.48 -24.71
C ALA A 188 -6.11 -0.05 -26.11
N VAL A 189 -7.18 -0.83 -26.27
CA VAL A 189 -7.64 -1.31 -27.57
C VAL A 189 -8.04 -0.14 -28.48
N LEU A 190 -8.81 0.83 -27.96
CA LEU A 190 -9.20 2.01 -28.73
C LEU A 190 -7.98 2.86 -29.14
N MET A 191 -7.02 3.05 -28.23
CA MET A 191 -5.75 3.72 -28.52
C MET A 191 -4.95 3.01 -29.61
N PHE A 192 -4.92 1.67 -29.59
CA PHE A 192 -4.25 0.89 -30.63
C PHE A 192 -4.88 1.12 -32.01
N MET A 193 -6.19 1.32 -32.06
CA MET A 193 -6.92 1.69 -33.28
C MET A 193 -6.69 3.14 -33.72
N GLY A 194 -5.92 3.92 -32.96
CA GLY A 194 -5.58 5.32 -33.25
C GLY A 194 -6.60 6.33 -32.72
N LEU A 195 -7.48 5.91 -31.81
CA LEU A 195 -8.46 6.78 -31.15
C LEU A 195 -7.87 7.35 -29.86
N GLU A 196 -8.38 8.49 -29.40
CA GLU A 196 -8.04 8.99 -28.06
C GLU A 196 -8.73 8.11 -27.00
N PRO A 197 -8.09 7.87 -25.84
CA PRO A 197 -8.72 7.10 -24.78
C PRO A 197 -9.94 7.86 -24.22
N PRO A 198 -11.15 7.29 -24.25
CA PRO A 198 -12.34 7.97 -23.75
C PRO A 198 -12.26 8.23 -22.25
N VAL A 199 -12.82 9.36 -21.82
CA VAL A 199 -13.15 9.57 -20.41
C VAL A 199 -14.19 8.52 -19.94
N PRO A 200 -14.21 8.13 -18.65
CA PRO A 200 -15.01 7.00 -18.19
C PRO A 200 -16.49 7.05 -18.57
N ASN A 201 -17.12 8.22 -18.50
CA ASN A 201 -18.55 8.39 -18.84
C ASN A 201 -18.86 8.24 -20.33
N LYS A 202 -17.86 8.29 -21.22
CA LYS A 202 -18.00 8.06 -22.67
C LYS A 202 -17.47 6.70 -23.11
N ALA A 203 -16.75 5.99 -22.23
CA ALA A 203 -16.06 4.76 -22.59
C ALA A 203 -17.01 3.68 -23.14
N HIS A 204 -18.19 3.52 -22.54
CA HIS A 204 -19.24 2.62 -23.05
C HIS A 204 -19.62 2.95 -24.50
N ASP A 205 -19.98 4.20 -24.79
CA ASP A 205 -20.50 4.59 -26.10
C ASP A 205 -19.43 4.48 -27.19
N GLU A 206 -18.17 4.77 -26.86
CA GLU A 206 -17.06 4.60 -27.80
C GLU A 206 -16.74 3.12 -28.06
N VAL A 207 -16.78 2.27 -27.04
CA VAL A 207 -16.66 0.82 -27.22
C VAL A 207 -17.79 0.28 -28.10
N ILE A 208 -19.04 0.73 -27.90
CA ILE A 208 -20.16 0.34 -28.76
C ILE A 208 -19.86 0.73 -30.21
N LYS A 209 -19.58 2.01 -30.45
CA LYS A 209 -19.40 2.57 -31.78
C LYS A 209 -18.24 1.95 -32.56
N TYR A 210 -17.10 1.74 -31.91
CA TYR A 210 -15.87 1.36 -32.60
C TYR A 210 -15.55 -0.14 -32.53
N LEU A 211 -16.10 -0.86 -31.54
CA LEU A 211 -15.82 -2.28 -31.36
C LEU A 211 -17.06 -3.16 -31.55
N VAL A 212 -18.22 -2.77 -30.99
CA VAL A 212 -19.42 -3.61 -31.06
C VAL A 212 -20.17 -3.49 -32.38
N GLU A 213 -20.50 -2.26 -32.82
CA GLU A 213 -21.20 -2.03 -34.09
C GLU A 213 -20.45 -2.61 -35.30
N PRO A 214 -19.11 -2.54 -35.40
CA PRO A 214 -18.37 -3.19 -36.48
C PRO A 214 -18.26 -4.71 -36.35
N GLY A 215 -18.83 -5.32 -35.30
CA GLY A 215 -18.81 -6.76 -35.05
C GLY A 215 -17.46 -7.29 -34.56
N ILE A 216 -16.62 -6.43 -33.99
CA ILE A 216 -15.28 -6.79 -33.48
C ILE A 216 -15.36 -7.33 -32.04
N LEU A 217 -16.33 -6.83 -31.26
CA LEU A 217 -16.55 -7.19 -29.87
C LEU A 217 -18.03 -7.51 -29.60
N GLU A 218 -18.29 -8.47 -28.73
CA GLU A 218 -19.63 -8.86 -28.32
C GLU A 218 -20.25 -7.82 -27.36
N GLN A 219 -21.56 -7.57 -27.50
CA GLN A 219 -22.32 -6.59 -26.72
C GLN A 219 -22.13 -6.74 -25.19
N LYS A 220 -22.02 -7.98 -24.69
CA LYS A 220 -21.87 -8.27 -23.26
C LYS A 220 -20.71 -7.53 -22.60
N TYR A 221 -19.60 -7.33 -23.34
CA TYR A 221 -18.41 -6.67 -22.79
C TYR A 221 -18.68 -5.17 -22.62
N ALA A 222 -19.33 -4.53 -23.58
CA ALA A 222 -19.74 -3.14 -23.44
C ALA A 222 -20.70 -2.96 -22.24
N ASP A 223 -21.66 -3.87 -22.06
CA ASP A 223 -22.55 -3.84 -20.90
C ASP A 223 -21.79 -3.97 -19.57
N TRP A 224 -20.82 -4.87 -19.46
CA TRP A 224 -19.98 -4.98 -18.25
C TRP A 224 -19.17 -3.72 -17.97
N LEU A 225 -18.65 -3.06 -19.00
CA LEU A 225 -17.96 -1.77 -18.85
C LEU A 225 -18.91 -0.70 -18.30
N ARG A 226 -20.14 -0.59 -18.84
CA ARG A 226 -21.15 0.34 -18.29
C ARG A 226 -21.45 0.03 -16.83
N ASP A 227 -21.73 -1.23 -16.55
CA ASP A 227 -22.19 -1.67 -15.24
C ASP A 227 -21.12 -1.44 -14.15
N ILE A 228 -19.83 -1.67 -14.44
CA ILE A 228 -18.75 -1.39 -13.47
C ILE A 228 -18.54 0.12 -13.25
N ILE A 229 -18.71 0.94 -14.29
CA ILE A 229 -18.69 2.41 -14.16
C ILE A 229 -19.81 2.87 -13.21
N GLU A 230 -21.00 2.29 -13.32
CA GLU A 230 -22.12 2.59 -12.42
C GLU A 230 -21.87 2.13 -10.98
N VAL A 231 -21.35 0.91 -10.80
CA VAL A 231 -20.96 0.40 -9.47
C VAL A 231 -19.98 1.35 -8.80
N ARG A 232 -18.92 1.79 -9.50
CA ARG A 232 -17.95 2.75 -8.98
C ARG A 232 -18.61 4.06 -8.57
N LYS A 233 -19.47 4.64 -9.41
CA LYS A 233 -20.20 5.88 -9.09
C LYS A 233 -21.03 5.75 -7.82
N LYS A 234 -21.76 4.63 -7.66
CA LYS A 234 -22.57 4.38 -6.45
C LYS A 234 -21.70 4.28 -5.20
N ILE A 235 -20.48 3.72 -5.31
CA ILE A 235 -19.52 3.67 -4.21
C ILE A 235 -18.97 5.07 -3.90
N GLU A 236 -18.56 5.84 -4.91
CA GLU A 236 -18.04 7.22 -4.75
C GLU A 236 -19.07 8.15 -4.10
N HIS A 237 -20.34 8.03 -4.50
CA HIS A 237 -21.44 8.81 -3.95
C HIS A 237 -21.97 8.29 -2.60
N LYS A 238 -21.36 7.23 -2.05
CA LYS A 238 -21.77 6.59 -0.79
C LYS A 238 -23.20 6.03 -0.81
N GLU A 239 -23.71 5.71 -2.00
CA GLU A 239 -24.99 5.02 -2.19
C GLU A 239 -24.83 3.50 -1.97
N LEU A 240 -23.65 2.96 -2.29
CA LEU A 240 -23.28 1.56 -2.07
C LEU A 240 -22.16 1.46 -1.03
N MET A 241 -22.54 1.12 0.22
CA MET A 241 -21.65 1.14 1.39
C MET A 241 -21.24 -0.26 1.90
N ASP A 242 -21.84 -1.33 1.38
CA ASP A 242 -21.46 -2.71 1.65
C ASP A 242 -21.93 -3.59 0.47
N VAL A 243 -21.24 -4.69 0.23
CA VAL A 243 -21.53 -5.65 -0.85
C VAL A 243 -21.29 -7.07 -0.36
N THR A 244 -21.90 -8.08 -0.96
CA THR A 244 -21.58 -9.48 -0.63
C THR A 244 -20.22 -9.86 -1.21
N GLY A 245 -19.54 -10.87 -0.63
CA GLY A 245 -18.31 -11.41 -1.22
C GLY A 245 -18.55 -11.97 -2.63
N ALA A 246 -19.65 -12.71 -2.80
CA ALA A 246 -20.06 -13.26 -4.10
C ALA A 246 -20.23 -12.19 -5.21
N PHE A 247 -20.70 -10.99 -4.85
CA PHE A 247 -20.79 -9.89 -5.82
C PHE A 247 -19.41 -9.37 -6.23
N VAL A 248 -18.42 -9.39 -5.33
CA VAL A 248 -17.04 -9.06 -5.66
C VAL A 248 -16.42 -10.13 -6.54
N ASP A 249 -16.61 -11.41 -6.19
CA ASP A 249 -16.10 -12.54 -6.97
C ASP A 249 -16.65 -12.53 -8.40
N GLU A 250 -17.95 -12.25 -8.57
CA GLU A 250 -18.58 -12.09 -9.89
C GLU A 250 -17.89 -11.00 -10.73
N TRP A 251 -17.52 -9.88 -10.13
CA TRP A 251 -16.84 -8.80 -10.82
C TRP A 251 -15.38 -9.11 -11.13
N ILE A 252 -14.70 -9.90 -10.29
CA ILE A 252 -13.36 -10.40 -10.58
C ILE A 252 -13.41 -11.30 -11.81
N ASP A 253 -14.35 -12.25 -11.86
CA ASP A 253 -14.49 -13.19 -12.99
C ASP A 253 -14.82 -12.46 -14.29
N LYS A 254 -15.78 -11.50 -14.25
CA LYS A 254 -16.08 -10.64 -15.40
C LYS A 254 -14.87 -9.82 -15.85
N SER A 255 -14.09 -9.31 -14.91
CA SER A 255 -12.89 -8.53 -15.22
C SER A 255 -11.84 -9.38 -15.90
N ASP A 256 -11.56 -10.60 -15.39
CA ASP A 256 -10.60 -11.52 -16.00
C ASP A 256 -11.02 -11.91 -17.42
N GLU A 257 -12.30 -12.28 -17.62
CA GLU A 257 -12.82 -12.59 -18.95
C GLU A 257 -12.73 -11.38 -19.90
N PHE A 258 -13.06 -10.18 -19.42
CA PHE A 258 -12.97 -8.95 -20.21
C PHE A 258 -11.52 -8.67 -20.62
N ILE A 259 -10.56 -8.76 -19.69
CA ILE A 259 -9.14 -8.53 -19.93
C ILE A 259 -8.61 -9.50 -20.99
N ASN A 260 -8.89 -10.79 -20.83
CA ASN A 260 -8.47 -11.81 -21.80
C ASN A 260 -9.03 -11.52 -23.20
N LYS A 261 -10.31 -11.14 -23.29
CA LYS A 261 -10.92 -10.74 -24.56
C LYS A 261 -10.24 -9.53 -25.19
N MET A 262 -9.89 -8.51 -24.40
CA MET A 262 -9.19 -7.32 -24.90
C MET A 262 -7.78 -7.65 -25.40
N TYR A 263 -7.05 -8.55 -24.73
CA TYR A 263 -5.74 -9.03 -25.19
C TYR A 263 -5.84 -9.80 -26.51
N ASP A 264 -6.81 -10.72 -26.62
CA ASP A 264 -7.07 -11.45 -27.85
C ASP A 264 -7.40 -10.50 -29.00
N LEU A 265 -8.25 -9.51 -28.73
CA LEU A 265 -8.61 -8.50 -29.70
C LEU A 265 -7.41 -7.66 -30.14
N LEU A 266 -6.56 -7.22 -29.19
CA LEU A 266 -5.35 -6.47 -29.51
C LEU A 266 -4.41 -7.28 -30.41
N SER A 267 -4.20 -8.57 -30.12
CA SER A 267 -3.39 -9.49 -30.93
C SER A 267 -3.94 -9.64 -32.37
N ILE A 268 -5.27 -9.75 -32.52
CA ILE A 268 -5.93 -9.80 -33.83
C ILE A 268 -5.70 -8.48 -34.60
N LEU A 269 -5.86 -7.33 -33.93
CA LEU A 269 -5.66 -6.01 -34.54
C LEU A 269 -4.20 -5.78 -34.95
N GLU A 270 -3.23 -6.21 -34.14
CA GLU A 270 -1.81 -6.20 -34.47
C GLU A 270 -1.50 -7.01 -35.72
N THR A 271 -2.05 -8.23 -35.79
CA THR A 271 -1.88 -9.12 -36.94
C THR A 271 -2.42 -8.48 -38.22
N ARG A 272 -3.65 -7.95 -38.19
CA ARG A 272 -4.25 -7.24 -39.33
C ARG A 272 -3.46 -6.00 -39.75
N LYS A 273 -2.90 -5.26 -38.79
CA LYS A 273 -2.05 -4.10 -39.06
C LYS A 273 -0.77 -4.52 -39.79
N LYS A 274 -0.12 -5.61 -39.37
CA LYS A 274 1.06 -6.18 -40.04
C LYS A 274 0.74 -6.65 -41.46
N GLU A 275 -0.35 -7.39 -41.64
CA GLU A 275 -0.84 -7.82 -42.97
C GLU A 275 -0.99 -6.62 -43.92
N LYS A 276 -1.68 -5.58 -43.47
CA LYS A 276 -1.91 -4.35 -44.25
C LYS A 276 -0.62 -3.60 -44.57
N VAL A 277 0.36 -3.61 -43.68
CA VAL A 277 1.68 -3.01 -43.93
C VAL A 277 2.44 -3.82 -44.98
N LEU A 278 2.43 -5.15 -44.90
CA LEU A 278 3.08 -6.04 -45.87
C LEU A 278 2.45 -5.93 -47.25
N GLU A 279 1.11 -5.95 -47.34
CA GLU A 279 0.38 -5.78 -48.60
C GLU A 279 0.76 -4.46 -49.28
N ARG A 280 0.70 -3.34 -48.54
CA ARG A 280 1.12 -2.03 -49.07
C ARG A 280 2.59 -1.99 -49.47
N THR A 281 3.45 -2.64 -48.71
CA THR A 281 4.89 -2.69 -48.98
C THR A 281 5.18 -3.45 -50.28
N TYR A 282 4.54 -4.61 -50.46
CA TYR A 282 4.61 -5.40 -51.69
C TYR A 282 4.07 -4.62 -52.90
N ASP A 283 2.91 -3.99 -52.77
CA ASP A 283 2.31 -3.21 -53.85
C ASP A 283 3.19 -2.03 -54.29
N VAL A 284 3.74 -1.30 -53.34
CA VAL A 284 4.64 -0.16 -53.60
C VAL A 284 5.93 -0.65 -54.27
N MET A 285 6.50 -1.75 -53.80
CA MET A 285 7.67 -2.39 -54.41
C MET A 285 7.40 -2.79 -55.86
N ARG A 286 6.27 -3.48 -56.12
CA ARG A 286 5.89 -3.93 -57.46
C ARG A 286 5.66 -2.74 -58.40
N LYS A 287 4.95 -1.70 -57.95
CA LYS A 287 4.72 -0.46 -58.73
C LYS A 287 6.03 0.25 -59.07
N ALA A 288 6.97 0.32 -58.13
CA ALA A 288 8.28 0.92 -58.37
C ALA A 288 9.07 0.16 -59.45
N ALA A 289 9.08 -1.17 -59.39
CA ALA A 289 9.70 -2.01 -60.42
C ALA A 289 9.06 -1.82 -61.80
N ILE A 290 7.72 -1.81 -61.88
CA ILE A 290 7.00 -1.58 -63.15
C ILE A 290 7.35 -0.20 -63.72
N SER A 291 7.37 0.84 -62.89
CA SER A 291 7.72 2.20 -63.33
C SER A 291 9.17 2.28 -63.85
N ALA A 292 10.09 1.59 -63.19
CA ALA A 292 11.49 1.50 -63.63
C ALA A 292 11.62 0.77 -64.97
N LEU A 293 11.05 -0.42 -65.10
CA LEU A 293 11.08 -1.21 -66.34
C LEU A 293 10.42 -0.48 -67.51
N SER A 294 9.31 0.22 -67.27
CA SER A 294 8.66 1.07 -68.27
C SER A 294 9.54 2.23 -68.72
N SER A 295 10.22 2.90 -67.79
CA SER A 295 11.16 3.99 -68.11
C SER A 295 12.33 3.52 -68.97
N LEU A 296 12.76 2.27 -68.80
CA LEU A 296 13.82 1.63 -69.58
C LEU A 296 13.32 1.00 -70.88
N LYS A 297 12.00 1.04 -71.16
CA LYS A 297 11.34 0.35 -72.27
C LYS A 297 11.57 -1.17 -72.30
N LYS A 298 11.67 -1.78 -71.11
CA LYS A 298 11.92 -3.23 -70.91
C LYS A 298 10.78 -3.92 -70.18
N MET A 299 9.55 -3.51 -70.46
CA MET A 299 8.37 -4.13 -69.85
C MET A 299 8.21 -5.57 -70.35
N PRO A 300 7.87 -6.53 -69.46
CA PRO A 300 7.50 -7.87 -69.89
C PRO A 300 6.12 -7.87 -70.57
N GLU A 301 5.90 -8.85 -71.45
CA GLU A 301 4.60 -9.09 -72.09
C GLU A 301 3.53 -9.60 -71.10
N ASP A 302 3.95 -10.27 -70.02
CA ASP A 302 3.08 -10.78 -68.96
C ASP A 302 3.43 -10.08 -67.63
N GLU A 303 2.41 -9.49 -67.00
CA GLU A 303 2.49 -8.86 -65.68
C GLU A 303 2.96 -9.80 -64.56
N LYS A 304 2.81 -11.12 -64.72
CA LYS A 304 3.32 -12.11 -63.78
C LYS A 304 4.84 -12.25 -63.83
N LYS A 305 5.47 -11.84 -64.93
CA LYS A 305 6.94 -11.92 -65.14
C LYS A 305 7.67 -10.65 -64.71
N VAL A 306 6.99 -9.74 -64.02
CA VAL A 306 7.58 -8.48 -63.53
C VAL A 306 8.75 -8.73 -62.58
N SER A 307 8.66 -9.69 -61.65
CA SER A 307 9.75 -10.00 -60.72
C SER A 307 11.00 -10.55 -61.42
N GLU A 308 10.83 -11.51 -62.32
CA GLU A 308 11.92 -12.10 -63.12
C GLU A 308 12.58 -11.06 -64.04
N THR A 309 11.78 -10.21 -64.67
CA THR A 309 12.27 -9.17 -65.58
C THR A 309 12.98 -8.06 -64.80
N PHE A 310 12.47 -7.67 -63.64
CA PHE A 310 13.14 -6.74 -62.73
C PHE A 310 14.52 -7.25 -62.34
N LYS A 311 14.62 -8.52 -61.94
CA LYS A 311 15.90 -9.15 -61.62
C LYS A 311 16.88 -9.07 -62.81
N ARG A 312 16.47 -9.57 -63.98
CA ARG A 312 17.33 -9.64 -65.17
C ARG A 312 17.78 -8.27 -65.69
N GLU A 313 16.87 -7.30 -65.71
CA GLU A 313 17.11 -6.04 -66.41
C GLU A 313 17.64 -4.92 -65.52
N ILE A 314 17.48 -5.02 -64.21
CA ILE A 314 17.88 -3.98 -63.26
C ILE A 314 18.94 -4.51 -62.30
N VAL A 315 18.71 -5.65 -61.64
CA VAL A 315 19.62 -6.18 -60.62
C VAL A 315 20.85 -6.85 -61.26
N ASP A 316 20.64 -7.81 -62.18
CA ASP A 316 21.72 -8.55 -62.84
C ASP A 316 22.58 -7.66 -63.76
N LYS A 317 22.04 -6.49 -64.14
CA LYS A 317 22.76 -5.43 -64.88
C LYS A 317 23.44 -4.41 -63.96
N HIS A 318 23.45 -4.65 -62.65
CA HIS A 318 24.09 -3.80 -61.63
C HIS A 318 23.59 -2.35 -61.59
N MET A 319 22.35 -2.09 -62.03
CA MET A 319 21.74 -0.75 -61.90
C MET A 319 21.40 -0.43 -60.44
N VAL A 320 21.16 -1.46 -59.63
CA VAL A 320 20.99 -1.40 -58.17
C VAL A 320 21.73 -2.57 -57.53
N ASP A 321 21.94 -2.51 -56.21
CA ASP A 321 22.63 -3.55 -55.46
C ASP A 321 21.87 -4.91 -55.49
N GLY A 322 22.62 -6.01 -55.52
CA GLY A 322 22.09 -7.37 -55.51
C GLY A 322 21.20 -7.68 -54.30
N TYR A 323 21.43 -7.05 -53.14
CA TYR A 323 20.61 -7.30 -51.95
C TYR A 323 19.13 -6.96 -52.15
N TYR A 324 18.79 -6.09 -53.12
CA TYR A 324 17.39 -5.78 -53.42
C TYR A 324 16.63 -6.98 -53.98
N TRP A 325 17.32 -7.93 -54.62
CA TRP A 325 16.69 -9.19 -55.03
C TRP A 325 16.43 -10.12 -53.84
N ASP A 326 17.33 -10.17 -52.86
CA ASP A 326 17.09 -10.93 -51.63
C ASP A 326 15.95 -10.33 -50.81
N MET A 327 15.89 -9.00 -50.73
CA MET A 327 14.77 -8.25 -50.16
C MET A 327 13.45 -8.59 -50.88
N TRP A 328 13.43 -8.61 -52.22
CA TRP A 328 12.24 -8.92 -53.00
C TRP A 328 11.67 -10.30 -52.66
N LYS A 329 12.52 -11.35 -52.74
CA LYS A 329 12.13 -12.73 -52.38
C LYS A 329 11.58 -12.80 -50.96
N LYS A 330 12.20 -12.08 -50.03
CA LYS A 330 11.78 -12.04 -48.64
C LYS A 330 10.40 -11.41 -48.46
N ILE A 331 10.14 -10.30 -49.15
CA ILE A 331 8.81 -9.65 -49.14
C ILE A 331 7.75 -10.57 -49.77
N GLU A 332 8.06 -11.29 -50.85
CA GLU A 332 7.15 -12.28 -51.44
C GLU A 332 6.80 -13.41 -50.46
N ILE A 333 7.80 -13.96 -49.75
CA ILE A 333 7.57 -14.98 -48.71
C ILE A 333 6.70 -14.42 -47.59
N MET A 334 6.98 -13.20 -47.11
CA MET A 334 6.19 -12.56 -46.06
C MET A 334 4.77 -12.26 -46.52
N LYS A 335 4.57 -11.89 -47.79
CA LYS A 335 3.26 -11.64 -48.37
C LYS A 335 2.45 -12.94 -48.52
N ASP A 336 3.08 -14.03 -48.94
CA ASP A 336 2.43 -15.35 -48.99
C ASP A 336 2.01 -15.83 -47.60
N LEU A 337 2.85 -15.60 -46.58
CA LEU A 337 2.47 -15.86 -45.19
C LEU A 337 1.29 -14.98 -44.74
N ALA A 338 1.24 -13.72 -45.17
CA ALA A 338 0.11 -12.83 -44.91
C ALA A 338 -1.18 -13.27 -45.58
N ASP A 339 -1.12 -13.71 -46.84
CA ASP A 339 -2.28 -14.21 -47.58
C ASP A 339 -2.82 -15.52 -47.00
N LYS A 340 -1.99 -16.25 -46.25
CA LYS A 340 -2.36 -17.47 -45.52
C LYS A 340 -2.73 -17.20 -44.06
N HIS A 341 -2.84 -15.94 -43.63
CA HIS A 341 -3.10 -15.53 -42.25
C HIS A 341 -2.10 -16.12 -41.22
N LYS A 342 -0.82 -16.18 -41.58
CA LYS A 342 0.29 -16.70 -40.73
C LYS A 342 1.31 -15.62 -40.38
N VAL A 343 0.84 -14.38 -40.17
CA VAL A 343 1.68 -13.21 -39.87
C VAL A 343 2.11 -13.15 -38.40
N ASP A 344 1.45 -13.92 -37.53
CA ASP A 344 1.86 -14.17 -36.15
C ASP A 344 3.32 -14.66 -36.03
N LYS A 345 3.81 -15.36 -37.06
CA LYS A 345 5.19 -15.88 -37.13
C LYS A 345 6.22 -14.84 -37.58
N LEU A 346 5.79 -13.65 -37.98
CA LEU A 346 6.66 -12.61 -38.50
C LEU A 346 7.05 -11.62 -37.40
N ASP A 347 8.35 -11.34 -37.31
CA ASP A 347 8.88 -10.29 -36.44
C ASP A 347 8.40 -8.91 -36.92
N GLU A 348 7.82 -8.13 -36.02
CA GLU A 348 7.25 -6.83 -36.37
C GLU A 348 8.33 -5.87 -36.89
N LYS A 349 9.50 -5.84 -36.24
CA LYS A 349 10.61 -4.97 -36.66
C LYS A 349 11.06 -5.32 -38.07
N GLU A 350 11.04 -6.60 -38.42
CA GLU A 350 11.35 -7.06 -39.76
C GLU A 350 10.32 -6.60 -40.81
N VAL A 351 9.02 -6.69 -40.51
CA VAL A 351 7.96 -6.17 -41.40
C VAL A 351 8.16 -4.69 -41.70
N TYR A 352 8.39 -3.86 -40.68
CA TYR A 352 8.62 -2.43 -40.88
C TYR A 352 9.97 -2.12 -41.55
N ARG A 353 10.99 -2.94 -41.33
CA ARG A 353 12.29 -2.80 -42.01
C ARG A 353 12.18 -3.04 -43.51
N MET A 354 11.38 -4.02 -43.95
CA MET A 354 11.12 -4.25 -45.37
C MET A 354 10.51 -3.02 -46.04
N ARG A 355 9.59 -2.33 -45.34
CA ARG A 355 9.00 -1.07 -45.82
C ARG A 355 10.06 0.01 -46.04
N GLU A 356 11.02 0.16 -45.13
CA GLU A 356 12.12 1.13 -45.30
C GLU A 356 13.07 0.73 -46.43
N TYR A 357 13.36 -0.57 -46.60
CA TYR A 357 14.19 -1.03 -47.71
C TYR A 357 13.52 -0.79 -49.07
N VAL A 358 12.20 -0.95 -49.18
CA VAL A 358 11.45 -0.59 -50.40
C VAL A 358 11.52 0.91 -50.67
N ARG A 359 11.50 1.79 -49.66
CA ARG A 359 11.72 3.23 -49.85
C ARG A 359 13.11 3.54 -50.39
N ASN A 360 14.13 2.86 -49.87
CA ASN A 360 15.49 2.99 -50.39
C ASN A 360 15.58 2.51 -51.84
N LEU A 361 14.95 1.38 -52.17
CA LEU A 361 14.88 0.87 -53.54
C LEU A 361 14.30 1.93 -54.49
N ILE A 362 13.19 2.57 -54.13
CA ILE A 362 12.57 3.61 -54.97
C ILE A 362 13.55 4.76 -55.25
N ARG A 363 14.28 5.21 -54.22
CA ARG A 363 15.27 6.28 -54.36
C ARG A 363 16.41 5.88 -55.28
N ASP A 364 16.90 4.66 -55.13
CA ASP A 364 18.08 4.19 -55.85
C ASP A 364 17.73 3.82 -57.30
N LEU A 365 16.54 3.25 -57.56
CA LEU A 365 15.97 3.13 -58.92
C LEU A 365 15.85 4.50 -59.60
N SER A 366 15.35 5.51 -58.87
CA SER A 366 15.20 6.86 -59.43
C SER A 366 16.54 7.50 -59.79
N ARG A 367 17.63 7.16 -59.09
CA ARG A 367 18.99 7.60 -59.41
C ARG A 367 19.52 6.85 -60.64
N ALA A 368 19.44 5.52 -60.62
CA ALA A 368 19.92 4.68 -61.71
C ALA A 368 19.25 5.01 -63.07
N ILE A 369 17.94 5.27 -63.08
CA ILE A 369 17.22 5.65 -64.31
C ILE A 369 17.65 7.03 -64.83
N LYS A 370 18.05 7.96 -63.95
CA LYS A 370 18.57 9.27 -64.37
C LYS A 370 19.97 9.14 -64.98
N GLU A 371 20.79 8.27 -64.41
CA GLU A 371 22.14 8.00 -64.90
C GLU A 371 22.13 7.25 -66.23
N ASP A 372 21.20 6.33 -66.46
CA ASP A 372 21.04 5.60 -67.74
C ASP A 372 20.49 6.46 -68.89
N LYS A 373 19.87 7.60 -68.58
CA LYS A 373 19.32 8.55 -69.57
C LYS A 373 20.33 9.63 -70.00
N ASN A 374 21.45 9.75 -69.31
CA ASN A 374 22.57 10.63 -69.65
C ASN A 374 23.69 9.82 -70.29
#